data_AF-A0A086QXQ3-F1
#
_entry.id   AF-A0A086QXQ3-F1
#
_cell.length_a   1.000
_cell.length_b   1.000
_cell.length_c   1.000
_cell.angle_alpha   90.00
_cell.angle_beta   90.00
_cell.angle_gamma   90.00
#
_symmetry.space_group_name_H-M   'P 1'
#
loop_
_entity.id
_entity.type
_entity.pdbx_description
1 polymer ?
#
loop_
_entity_poly.entity_id
_entity_poly.type
_entity_poly.pdbx_seq_one_letter_code
_entity_poly.pdbx_strand_id
1 'polypeptide(L)'
;VYEKIDLTLLNRLLRLIVDHNIADYITAKNNVNINFKDMNHINSFGLIRGLQFASFVFQYYGLILDLLVLGLTRATELAGPPNLPNDFLTFTDVETETRHPIRLFCRYIDRFWIVFRFEKEEARDLVQRYLTENPDPNNENIVGYNNKTCWPRDCRMRRMKHDVNLGRAVFWEIENRLPRSVSTLEWSNSFASVYSKDNPNLLFAMCGFEVRILPKIRTYTEEFSQREGVWKLQNEVTKEMAAQAFLKVGDEGMKHFENRVRQILMASGATTFTKIANKWNTTLISLMTYFREAVIHTEALLDLLVKCENKIQTRIKIGLNSKMPSRFPPVVFYTPKELGGLGMLSMGHILIPQSDLRYSKQTETGITHFRSGMTHEEDQLIPNLYRYIQTWESEFIESQRVWAEYALKRSEAAAQNRRLTLEDLEDSWDRGIPRINTLFQKDRHTLAYDKGWRVRQDFKQYQQMKAHPFWWTHQRHDGKLWNLNNYRTDMIQALGGVEGILEHTLFKGTYFPTWEGLFWEKASGFEESMKYKKLTNAQRSGLNQIPNRRFTLWWSPTINRANVYVGFQVQLDLTGIFMHGKIPTLKISLIQIMRAHLWQKVHESIVMDLCQ
;
A
#
# COMPACT_ATOMS: atom_id res chain seq x y z
N VAL A 1 5.55 -5.32 24.23
CA VAL A 1 6.00 -4.09 24.93
C VAL A 1 4.83 -3.27 25.48
N TYR A 2 3.86 -2.80 24.68
CA TYR A 2 2.79 -1.89 25.14
C TYR A 2 2.08 -2.31 26.45
N GLU A 3 1.79 -3.59 26.58
CA GLU A 3 1.05 -4.16 27.71
C GLU A 3 1.90 -4.31 28.98
N LYS A 4 3.23 -4.20 28.89
CA LYS A 4 4.18 -4.42 30.00
C LYS A 4 4.77 -3.13 30.57
N ILE A 5 4.26 -1.97 30.16
CA ILE A 5 4.78 -0.68 30.63
C ILE A 5 4.22 -0.39 32.03
N ASP A 6 5.08 -0.49 33.04
CA ASP A 6 4.77 -0.05 34.41
C ASP A 6 4.70 1.48 34.45
N LEU A 7 3.55 2.00 34.91
CA LEU A 7 3.27 3.43 35.01
C LEU A 7 4.15 4.13 36.04
N THR A 8 4.58 3.43 37.10
CA THR A 8 5.43 4.00 38.15
C THR A 8 6.85 4.24 37.64
N LEU A 9 7.44 3.25 36.98
CA LEU A 9 8.72 3.36 36.29
C LEU A 9 8.63 4.39 35.16
N LEU A 10 7.55 4.36 34.37
CA LEU A 10 7.34 5.32 33.29
C LEU A 10 7.35 6.76 33.81
N ASN A 11 6.71 7.05 34.95
CA ASN A 11 6.72 8.39 35.54
C ASN A 11 8.15 8.86 35.87
N ARG A 12 8.94 7.99 36.51
CA ARG A 12 10.34 8.28 36.85
C ARG A 12 11.16 8.58 35.61
N LEU A 13 10.98 7.79 34.54
CA LEU A 13 11.68 7.98 33.27
C LEU A 13 11.27 9.29 32.58
N LEU A 14 9.97 9.60 32.54
CA LEU A 14 9.47 10.83 31.92
C LEU A 14 9.99 12.08 32.63
N ARG A 15 10.11 12.06 33.97
CA ARG A 15 10.68 13.18 34.74
C ARG A 15 12.14 13.50 34.39
N LEU A 16 12.86 12.59 33.71
CA LEU A 16 14.23 12.87 33.23
C LEU A 16 14.25 13.74 31.98
N ILE A 17 13.15 13.80 31.21
CA ILE A 17 13.12 14.44 29.89
C ILE A 17 12.09 15.57 29.76
N VAL A 18 11.05 15.59 30.60
CA VAL A 18 10.02 16.63 30.61
C VAL A 18 9.78 17.16 32.02
N ASP A 19 9.12 18.32 32.11
CA ASP A 19 8.71 18.87 33.40
C ASP A 19 7.86 17.86 34.20
N HIS A 20 8.03 17.88 35.53
CA HIS A 20 7.36 16.98 36.45
C HIS A 20 5.83 17.00 36.31
N ASN A 21 5.21 18.17 36.07
CA ASN A 21 3.76 18.26 35.88
C ASN A 21 3.30 17.54 34.61
N ILE A 22 4.11 17.61 33.54
CA ILE A 22 3.82 16.93 32.28
C ILE A 22 3.99 15.42 32.45
N ALA A 23 5.05 14.98 33.14
CA ALA A 23 5.24 13.56 33.45
C ALA A 23 4.07 12.99 34.26
N ASP A 24 3.62 13.70 35.30
CA ASP A 24 2.50 13.29 36.14
C ASP A 24 1.19 13.25 35.35
N TYR A 25 0.95 14.24 34.48
CA TYR A 25 -0.19 14.22 33.57
C TYR A 25 -0.17 13.01 32.63
N ILE A 26 0.95 12.73 31.97
CA ILE A 26 1.08 11.61 31.02
C ILE A 26 0.84 10.28 31.73
N THR A 27 1.44 10.08 32.91
CA THR A 27 1.27 8.86 33.69
C THR A 27 -0.18 8.70 34.15
N ALA A 28 -0.76 9.73 34.78
CA ALA A 28 -2.14 9.69 35.27
C ALA A 28 -3.15 9.46 34.14
N LYS A 29 -2.89 9.99 32.94
CA LYS A 29 -3.79 9.86 31.79
C LYS A 29 -3.83 8.44 31.21
N ASN A 30 -2.84 7.60 31.49
CA ASN A 30 -2.91 6.17 31.16
C ASN A 30 -3.75 5.38 32.19
N ASN A 31 -3.90 5.89 33.41
CA ASN A 31 -4.69 5.27 34.47
C ASN A 31 -6.15 5.74 34.42
N VAL A 32 -6.91 5.24 33.44
CA VAL A 32 -8.32 5.58 33.25
C VAL A 32 -9.20 4.33 33.26
N ASN A 33 -10.50 4.52 33.50
CA ASN A 33 -11.48 3.47 33.36
C ASN A 33 -11.76 3.20 31.87
N ILE A 34 -11.50 1.97 31.42
CA ILE A 34 -11.77 1.50 30.06
C ILE A 34 -13.14 0.81 30.07
N ASN A 35 -14.05 1.34 29.27
CA ASN A 35 -15.43 0.87 29.19
C ASN A 35 -15.71 0.23 27.84
N PHE A 36 -16.37 -0.93 27.85
CA PHE A 36 -16.94 -1.56 26.66
C PHE A 36 -18.31 -2.15 26.99
N LYS A 37 -19.37 -1.53 26.47
CA LYS A 37 -20.77 -1.85 26.84
C LYS A 37 -20.95 -1.78 28.36
N ASP A 38 -21.15 -2.92 29.01
CA ASP A 38 -21.37 -3.03 30.45
C ASP A 38 -20.08 -3.37 31.23
N MET A 39 -18.99 -3.68 30.53
CA MET A 39 -17.69 -4.03 31.14
C MET A 39 -16.87 -2.78 31.40
N ASN A 40 -16.41 -2.61 32.63
CA ASN A 40 -15.54 -1.52 33.06
C ASN A 40 -14.34 -2.08 33.83
N HIS A 41 -13.14 -1.58 33.56
CA HIS A 41 -11.96 -1.86 34.37
C HIS A 41 -10.99 -0.69 34.33
N ILE A 42 -10.24 -0.49 35.41
CA ILE A 42 -9.24 0.57 35.50
C ILE A 42 -7.92 0.05 34.92
N ASN A 43 -7.33 0.81 33.99
CA ASN A 43 -6.03 0.48 33.40
C ASN A 43 -4.88 0.88 34.34
N SER A 44 -4.58 0.03 35.32
CA SER A 44 -3.46 0.27 36.26
C SER A 44 -2.09 -0.13 35.71
N PHE A 45 -2.02 -0.86 34.60
CA PHE A 45 -0.78 -1.37 34.01
C PHE A 45 -0.84 -1.39 32.49
N GLY A 46 0.23 -0.95 31.81
CA GLY A 46 0.29 -0.88 30.36
C GLY A 46 -0.14 0.48 29.78
N LEU A 47 0.23 0.69 28.51
CA LEU A 47 0.05 1.95 27.79
C LEU A 47 -1.26 1.98 26.99
N ILE A 48 -2.02 3.06 27.11
CA ILE A 48 -3.19 3.32 26.24
C ILE A 48 -2.73 3.91 24.91
N ARG A 49 -2.73 3.06 23.88
CA ARG A 49 -2.29 3.39 22.51
C ARG A 49 -3.13 4.48 21.82
N GLY A 50 -4.38 4.67 22.24
CA GLY A 50 -5.31 5.65 21.68
C GLY A 50 -5.05 7.11 22.12
N LEU A 51 -4.11 7.35 23.05
CA LEU A 51 -3.75 8.71 23.46
C LEU A 51 -2.92 9.41 22.39
N GLN A 52 -3.07 10.73 22.25
CA GLN A 52 -2.37 11.52 21.21
C GLN A 52 -0.84 11.53 21.39
N PHE A 53 -0.36 11.52 22.64
CA PHE A 53 1.06 11.46 22.98
C PHE A 53 1.59 10.03 23.15
N ALA A 54 0.76 8.99 22.94
CA ALA A 54 1.19 7.60 23.13
C ALA A 54 2.39 7.24 22.24
N SER A 55 2.45 7.82 21.02
CA SER A 55 3.59 7.61 20.13
C SER A 55 4.90 8.14 20.73
N PHE A 56 4.88 9.29 21.39
CA PHE A 56 6.08 9.85 22.03
C PHE A 56 6.54 8.95 23.18
N VAL A 57 5.62 8.61 24.08
CA VAL A 57 5.90 7.74 25.24
C VAL A 57 6.47 6.41 24.79
N PHE A 58 5.89 5.79 23.76
CA PHE A 58 6.35 4.51 23.28
C PHE A 58 7.73 4.57 22.60
N GLN A 59 7.99 5.60 21.79
CA GLN A 59 9.30 5.76 21.15
C GLN A 59 10.41 6.01 22.18
N TYR A 60 10.12 6.79 23.22
CA TYR A 60 11.04 7.02 24.32
C TYR A 60 11.28 5.76 25.15
N TYR A 61 10.23 5.00 25.47
CA TYR A 61 10.38 3.72 26.16
C TYR A 61 11.16 2.71 25.31
N GLY A 62 10.92 2.70 23.99
CA GLY A 62 11.69 1.92 23.03
C GLY A 62 13.17 2.29 23.00
N LEU A 63 13.52 3.58 23.12
CA LEU A 63 14.91 4.03 23.23
C LEU A 63 15.61 3.41 24.44
N ILE A 64 14.92 3.29 25.58
CA ILE A 64 15.49 2.65 26.77
C ILE A 64 15.77 1.17 26.51
N LEU A 65 14.88 0.48 25.80
CA LEU A 65 15.11 -0.90 25.36
C LEU A 65 16.29 -1.00 24.39
N ASP A 66 16.42 -0.04 23.47
CA ASP A 66 17.54 0.02 22.53
C ASP A 66 18.87 0.13 23.28
N LEU A 67 18.92 0.96 24.34
CA LEU A 67 20.10 1.10 25.20
C LEU A 67 20.43 -0.19 25.98
N LEU A 68 19.43 -0.95 26.42
CA LEU A 68 19.65 -2.25 27.07
C LEU A 68 20.22 -3.28 26.08
N VAL A 69 19.73 -3.29 24.84
CA VAL A 69 20.19 -4.22 23.81
C VAL A 69 21.59 -3.87 23.32
N LEU A 70 21.86 -2.59 23.04
CA LEU A 70 23.14 -2.15 22.48
C LEU A 70 24.24 -2.00 23.53
N GLY A 71 23.88 -1.59 24.75
CA GLY A 71 24.82 -1.05 25.73
C GLY A 71 25.21 0.40 25.42
N LEU A 72 25.59 1.16 26.45
CA LEU A 72 25.86 2.60 26.34
C LEU A 72 27.01 2.92 25.38
N THR A 73 28.08 2.13 25.41
CA THR A 73 29.26 2.33 24.57
C THR A 73 28.89 2.23 23.09
N ARG A 74 28.24 1.13 22.68
CA ARG A 74 27.88 0.94 21.26
C ARG A 74 26.78 1.89 20.81
N ALA A 75 25.82 2.21 21.69
CA ALA A 75 24.79 3.21 21.38
C ALA A 75 25.39 4.61 21.13
N THR A 76 26.40 5.00 21.90
CA THR A 76 27.11 6.29 21.72
C THR A 76 27.90 6.33 20.42
N GLU A 77 28.59 5.23 20.08
CA GLU A 77 29.30 5.11 18.80
C GLU A 77 28.36 5.22 17.59
N LEU A 78 27.18 4.57 17.67
CA LEU A 78 26.16 4.65 16.63
C LEU A 78 25.56 6.06 16.50
N ALA A 79 25.27 6.71 17.62
CA ALA A 79 24.67 8.05 17.64
C ALA A 79 25.64 9.17 17.27
N GLY A 80 26.95 8.96 17.48
CA GLY A 80 27.97 9.99 17.33
C GLY A 80 28.03 10.96 18.51
N PRO A 81 29.00 11.89 18.51
CA PRO A 81 29.15 12.87 19.57
C PRO A 81 27.95 13.85 19.60
N PRO A 82 27.49 14.33 20.77
CA PRO A 82 26.31 15.20 20.87
C PRO A 82 26.38 16.50 20.05
N ASN A 83 27.59 17.03 19.83
CA ASN A 83 27.82 18.25 19.06
C ASN A 83 27.76 18.02 17.54
N LEU A 84 27.98 16.78 17.11
CA LEU A 84 27.97 16.38 15.70
C LEU A 84 27.43 14.94 15.61
N PRO A 85 26.10 14.75 15.78
CA PRO A 85 25.51 13.43 15.73
C PRO A 85 25.65 12.82 14.34
N ASN A 86 25.78 11.49 14.29
CA ASN A 86 25.84 10.76 13.04
C ASN A 86 24.45 10.71 12.39
N ASP A 87 24.44 10.63 11.06
CA ASP A 87 23.25 10.31 10.29
C ASP A 87 22.91 8.82 10.39
N PHE A 88 21.76 8.43 9.85
CA PHE A 88 21.31 7.04 9.86
C PHE A 88 22.30 6.12 9.12
N LEU A 89 22.77 5.06 9.80
CA LEU A 89 23.71 4.05 9.30
C LEU A 89 25.09 4.60 8.89
N THR A 90 25.51 5.72 9.47
CA THR A 90 26.87 6.24 9.30
C THR A 90 27.63 6.21 10.62
N PHE A 91 28.96 6.10 10.52
CA PHE A 91 29.90 6.19 11.64
C PHE A 91 30.83 7.37 11.42
N THR A 92 31.51 7.80 12.47
CA THR A 92 32.55 8.83 12.41
C THR A 92 33.76 8.36 11.58
N ASP A 93 34.10 7.07 11.68
CA ASP A 93 35.29 6.48 11.10
C ASP A 93 35.18 4.95 11.02
N VAL A 94 36.09 4.32 10.28
CA VAL A 94 36.08 2.86 10.04
C VAL A 94 36.52 2.07 11.27
N GLU A 95 37.35 2.67 12.15
CA GLU A 95 37.83 1.99 13.36
C GLU A 95 36.68 1.82 14.37
N THR A 96 35.89 2.88 14.59
CA THR A 96 34.67 2.81 15.42
C THR A 96 33.62 1.87 14.83
N GLU A 97 33.47 1.82 13.51
CA GLU A 97 32.61 0.83 12.86
C GLU A 97 33.08 -0.61 13.18
N THR A 98 34.40 -0.86 13.09
CA THR A 98 35.01 -2.20 13.19
C THR A 98 35.23 -2.74 14.59
N ARG A 99 35.26 -1.88 15.59
CA ARG A 99 35.50 -2.22 17.00
C ARG A 99 34.51 -3.21 17.62
N HIS A 100 33.27 -3.29 17.12
CA HIS A 100 32.22 -4.09 17.75
C HIS A 100 31.44 -4.95 16.73
N PRO A 101 30.95 -6.16 17.07
CA PRO A 101 30.22 -7.01 16.14
C PRO A 101 28.92 -6.42 15.60
N ILE A 102 28.13 -5.71 16.41
CA ILE A 102 26.91 -5.01 15.97
C ILE A 102 27.28 -3.87 15.05
N ARG A 103 26.98 -3.92 13.75
CA ARG A 103 27.31 -2.88 12.77
C ARG A 103 26.17 -1.91 12.50
N LEU A 104 24.97 -2.44 12.30
CA LEU A 104 23.81 -1.61 11.98
C LEU A 104 22.68 -1.93 12.96
N PHE A 105 21.96 -0.90 13.38
CA PHE A 105 20.78 -1.03 14.23
C PHE A 105 19.67 -0.12 13.72
N CYS A 106 18.46 -0.65 13.62
CA CYS A 106 17.27 0.13 13.29
C CYS A 106 16.10 -0.40 14.11
N ARG A 107 15.33 0.50 14.73
CA ARG A 107 14.04 0.17 15.34
C ARG A 107 12.92 0.94 14.64
N TYR A 108 11.94 0.19 14.16
CA TYR A 108 10.68 0.70 13.63
C TYR A 108 9.56 0.39 14.61
N ILE A 109 9.25 1.36 15.46
CA ILE A 109 8.21 1.26 16.49
C ILE A 109 8.53 0.11 17.47
N ASP A 110 7.98 -1.08 17.25
CA ASP A 110 8.12 -2.27 18.08
C ASP A 110 8.92 -3.41 17.42
N ARG A 111 9.33 -3.25 16.15
CA ARG A 111 10.20 -4.18 15.42
C ARG A 111 11.60 -3.58 15.32
N PHE A 112 12.65 -4.40 15.41
CA PHE A 112 14.02 -3.93 15.21
C PHE A 112 14.83 -4.89 14.35
N TRP A 113 15.91 -4.36 13.78
CA TRP A 113 16.86 -5.07 12.92
C TRP A 113 18.26 -4.77 13.40
N ILE A 114 19.06 -5.83 13.52
CA ILE A 114 20.47 -5.74 13.90
C ILE A 114 21.29 -6.48 12.85
N VAL A 115 22.33 -5.84 12.35
CA VAL A 115 23.31 -6.48 11.47
C VAL A 115 24.58 -6.73 12.27
N PHE A 116 25.02 -7.97 12.30
CA PHE A 116 26.25 -8.38 12.96
C PHE A 116 27.32 -8.72 11.93
N ARG A 117 28.57 -8.37 12.24
CA ARG A 117 29.76 -8.83 11.54
C ARG A 117 30.69 -9.47 12.56
N PHE A 118 30.76 -10.80 12.54
CA PHE A 118 31.65 -11.58 13.39
C PHE A 118 32.89 -12.02 12.65
N GLU A 119 34.00 -12.04 13.35
CA GLU A 119 35.16 -12.83 12.97
C GLU A 119 34.98 -14.31 13.32
N LYS A 120 35.87 -15.17 12.80
CA LYS A 120 35.79 -16.62 12.99
C LYS A 120 35.86 -17.01 14.49
N GLU A 121 36.75 -16.37 15.24
CA GLU A 121 36.94 -16.68 16.66
C GLU A 121 35.77 -16.19 17.51
N GLU A 122 35.27 -14.97 17.25
CA GLU A 122 34.09 -14.43 17.94
C GLU A 122 32.84 -15.29 17.72
N ALA A 123 32.59 -15.69 16.47
CA ALA A 123 31.46 -16.56 16.14
C ALA A 123 31.59 -17.94 16.82
N ARG A 124 32.81 -18.48 16.89
CA ARG A 124 33.08 -19.76 17.56
C ARG A 124 32.84 -19.66 19.06
N ASP A 125 33.36 -18.62 19.71
CA ASP A 125 33.18 -18.38 21.14
C ASP A 125 31.70 -18.21 21.50
N LEU A 126 30.96 -17.39 20.75
CA LEU A 126 29.54 -17.17 20.99
C LEU A 126 28.73 -18.47 20.86
N VAL A 127 28.99 -19.26 19.82
CA VAL A 127 28.35 -20.57 19.63
C VAL A 127 28.71 -21.53 20.75
N GLN A 128 29.96 -21.53 21.22
CA GLN A 128 30.41 -22.38 22.32
C GLN A 128 29.69 -22.01 23.63
N ARG A 129 29.56 -20.73 23.95
CA ARG A 129 28.80 -20.25 25.11
C ARG A 129 27.33 -20.67 25.03
N TYR A 130 26.70 -20.48 23.87
CA TYR A 130 25.31 -20.90 23.65
C TYR A 130 25.11 -22.41 23.85
N LEU A 131 25.99 -23.25 23.27
CA LEU A 131 25.88 -24.71 23.37
C LEU A 131 26.27 -25.25 24.76
N THR A 132 27.03 -24.49 25.54
CA THR A 132 27.29 -24.83 26.95
C THR A 132 26.01 -24.74 27.78
N GLU A 133 25.25 -23.66 27.58
CA GLU A 133 23.98 -23.43 28.29
C GLU A 133 22.81 -24.23 27.70
N ASN A 134 22.82 -24.45 26.38
CA ASN A 134 21.76 -25.14 25.63
C ASN A 134 22.37 -26.29 24.80
N PRO A 135 22.70 -27.43 25.43
CA PRO A 135 23.35 -28.54 24.73
C PRO A 135 22.40 -29.16 23.70
N ASP A 136 22.92 -29.38 22.48
CA ASP A 136 22.22 -30.03 21.37
C ASP A 136 22.99 -31.27 20.88
N PRO A 137 22.90 -32.41 21.59
CA PRO A 137 23.59 -33.64 21.21
C PRO A 137 23.01 -34.28 19.94
N ASN A 138 21.73 -34.04 19.63
CA ASN A 138 20.98 -34.68 18.55
C ASN A 138 20.97 -33.88 17.23
N ASN A 139 21.57 -32.67 17.20
CA ASN A 139 21.50 -31.74 16.07
C ASN A 139 20.08 -31.24 15.75
N GLU A 140 19.24 -31.12 16.77
CA GLU A 140 17.85 -30.68 16.67
C GLU A 140 17.71 -29.18 16.46
N ASN A 141 18.78 -28.38 16.64
CA ASN A 141 18.75 -26.93 16.39
C ASN A 141 18.32 -26.55 14.97
N ILE A 142 18.51 -27.45 14.00
CA ILE A 142 18.08 -27.27 12.60
C ILE A 142 16.55 -27.34 12.48
N VAL A 143 15.90 -28.12 13.34
CA VAL A 143 14.44 -28.24 13.43
C VAL A 143 13.88 -26.95 14.05
N GLY A 144 12.79 -26.44 13.51
CA GLY A 144 12.18 -25.19 14.00
C GLY A 144 12.96 -23.91 13.68
N TYR A 145 13.99 -23.96 12.82
CA TYR A 145 14.65 -22.75 12.33
C TYR A 145 13.81 -22.09 11.22
N ASN A 146 13.23 -20.93 11.53
CA ASN A 146 12.38 -20.17 10.59
C ASN A 146 13.12 -19.84 9.29
N ASN A 147 12.46 -19.98 8.14
CA ASN A 147 13.05 -19.65 6.84
C ASN A 147 12.00 -19.05 5.90
N LYS A 148 12.45 -18.22 4.96
CA LYS A 148 11.57 -17.44 4.08
C LYS A 148 11.15 -18.24 2.86
N THR A 149 9.96 -18.83 2.93
CA THR A 149 9.41 -19.71 1.88
C THR A 149 8.96 -18.97 0.62
N CYS A 150 8.91 -17.63 0.64
CA CYS A 150 8.62 -16.79 -0.52
C CYS A 150 9.73 -16.80 -1.59
N TRP A 151 10.95 -17.22 -1.22
CA TRP A 151 12.08 -17.38 -2.13
C TRP A 151 12.16 -18.83 -2.64
N PRO A 152 12.72 -19.11 -3.84
CA PRO A 152 13.04 -20.47 -4.26
C PRO A 152 14.07 -21.13 -3.34
N ARG A 153 14.14 -22.48 -3.31
CA ARG A 153 15.00 -23.21 -2.37
C ARG A 153 16.47 -22.79 -2.44
N ASP A 154 17.00 -22.53 -3.62
CA ASP A 154 18.41 -22.16 -3.79
C ASP A 154 18.73 -20.72 -3.37
N CYS A 155 17.69 -19.87 -3.31
CA CYS A 155 17.80 -18.49 -2.86
C CYS A 155 17.60 -18.33 -1.35
N ARG A 156 17.12 -19.37 -0.66
CA ARG A 156 16.91 -19.37 0.79
C ARG A 156 18.23 -19.54 1.55
N MET A 157 18.21 -19.22 2.83
CA MET A 157 19.28 -19.61 3.73
C MET A 157 19.35 -21.14 3.82
N ARG A 158 20.51 -21.70 3.48
CA ARG A 158 20.88 -23.10 3.68
C ARG A 158 21.12 -23.34 5.15
N ARG A 159 20.61 -24.47 5.65
CA ARG A 159 20.65 -24.82 7.08
C ARG A 159 21.89 -25.65 7.41
N MET A 160 23.06 -25.00 7.39
CA MET A 160 24.31 -25.60 7.86
C MET A 160 24.37 -25.55 9.39
N LYS A 161 24.90 -26.60 10.04
CA LYS A 161 24.98 -26.69 11.52
C LYS A 161 25.62 -25.46 12.15
N HIS A 162 26.75 -25.01 11.60
CA HIS A 162 27.45 -23.82 12.09
C HIS A 162 26.58 -22.55 12.01
N ASP A 163 25.98 -22.28 10.85
CA ASP A 163 25.17 -21.08 10.61
C ASP A 163 23.89 -21.07 11.44
N VAL A 164 23.23 -22.23 11.59
CA VAL A 164 22.03 -22.39 12.43
C VAL A 164 22.37 -22.13 13.89
N ASN A 165 23.46 -22.72 14.39
CA ASN A 165 23.90 -22.51 15.77
C ASN A 165 24.30 -21.05 16.01
N LEU A 166 24.97 -20.40 15.05
CA LEU A 166 25.30 -18.97 15.14
C LEU A 166 24.03 -18.10 15.21
N GLY A 167 23.04 -18.36 14.34
CA GLY A 167 21.77 -17.63 14.35
C GLY A 167 21.02 -17.77 15.67
N ARG A 168 20.99 -18.98 16.26
CA ARG A 168 20.39 -19.21 17.58
C ARG A 168 21.19 -18.58 18.72
N ALA A 169 22.52 -18.66 18.66
CA ALA A 169 23.41 -18.09 19.68
C ALA A 169 23.28 -16.56 19.74
N VAL A 170 23.23 -15.89 18.58
CA VAL A 170 23.00 -14.44 18.49
C VAL A 170 21.62 -14.07 19.05
N PHE A 171 20.58 -14.83 18.70
CA PHE A 171 19.25 -14.58 19.24
C PHE A 171 19.22 -14.74 20.77
N TRP A 172 19.80 -15.82 21.29
CA TRP A 172 19.92 -16.09 22.72
C TRP A 172 20.66 -14.97 23.46
N GLU A 173 21.78 -14.49 22.89
CA GLU A 173 22.53 -13.38 23.48
C GLU A 173 21.68 -12.10 23.57
N ILE A 174 20.95 -11.76 22.51
CA ILE A 174 20.11 -10.56 22.47
C ILE A 174 18.87 -10.71 23.37
N GLU A 175 18.28 -11.91 23.44
CA GLU A 175 17.19 -12.22 24.35
C GLU A 175 17.61 -12.00 25.81
N ASN A 176 18.80 -12.46 26.19
CA ASN A 176 19.29 -12.34 27.56
C ASN A 176 19.62 -10.90 27.99
N ARG A 177 19.78 -9.97 27.05
CA ARG A 177 19.96 -8.54 27.35
C ARG A 177 18.65 -7.87 27.77
N LEU A 178 17.50 -8.51 27.57
CA LEU A 178 16.18 -7.96 27.88
C LEU A 178 15.54 -8.67 29.08
N PRO A 179 15.27 -7.96 30.19
CA PRO A 179 14.51 -8.51 31.29
C PRO A 179 13.07 -8.85 30.87
N ARG A 180 12.64 -10.10 31.11
CA ARG A 180 11.31 -10.62 30.71
C ARG A 180 10.12 -9.83 31.28
N SER A 181 10.32 -9.14 32.41
CA SER A 181 9.33 -8.24 33.03
C SER A 181 9.04 -7.00 32.17
N VAL A 182 10.05 -6.53 31.43
CA VAL A 182 9.98 -5.33 30.58
C VAL A 182 9.52 -5.71 29.18
N SER A 183 10.22 -6.66 28.55
CA SER A 183 9.87 -7.20 27.23
C SER A 183 10.48 -8.59 27.04
N THR A 184 10.01 -9.31 26.04
CA THR A 184 10.57 -10.62 25.65
C THR A 184 10.70 -10.68 24.15
N LEU A 185 11.68 -11.46 23.68
CA LEU A 185 11.79 -11.85 22.28
C LEU A 185 11.36 -13.30 22.16
N GLU A 186 10.61 -13.62 21.12
CA GLU A 186 10.15 -14.98 20.85
C GLU A 186 10.73 -15.45 19.53
N TRP A 187 11.39 -16.61 19.54
CA TRP A 187 12.03 -17.16 18.34
C TRP A 187 11.02 -17.36 17.19
N SER A 188 9.81 -17.83 17.52
CA SER A 188 8.72 -18.08 16.58
C SER A 188 8.35 -16.87 15.72
N ASN A 189 8.45 -15.66 16.29
CA ASN A 189 8.12 -14.38 15.66
C ASN A 189 9.37 -13.67 15.10
N SER A 190 10.54 -14.30 15.17
CA SER A 190 11.81 -13.74 14.74
C SER A 190 12.40 -14.50 13.54
N PHE A 191 13.39 -13.88 12.90
CA PHE A 191 14.13 -14.50 11.81
C PHE A 191 15.58 -14.03 11.83
N ALA A 192 16.51 -14.98 11.84
CA ALA A 192 17.94 -14.74 11.71
C ALA A 192 18.44 -15.30 10.36
N SER A 193 19.12 -14.47 9.58
CA SER A 193 19.78 -14.87 8.33
C SER A 193 21.28 -14.75 8.48
N VAL A 194 22.02 -15.82 8.20
CA VAL A 194 23.49 -15.83 8.25
C VAL A 194 24.04 -15.85 6.83
N TYR A 195 24.82 -14.84 6.48
CA TYR A 195 25.66 -14.82 5.28
C TYR A 195 27.03 -15.39 5.66
N SER A 196 27.40 -16.52 5.04
CA SER A 196 28.60 -17.29 5.39
C SER A 196 29.35 -17.73 4.14
N LYS A 197 30.34 -18.62 4.25
CA LYS A 197 30.97 -19.29 3.09
C LYS A 197 29.99 -20.21 2.34
N ASP A 198 29.02 -20.80 3.06
CA ASP A 198 28.06 -21.75 2.50
C ASP A 198 26.77 -21.06 2.04
N ASN A 199 26.44 -19.92 2.66
CA ASN A 199 25.26 -19.09 2.40
C ASN A 199 25.61 -17.81 1.62
N PRO A 200 25.28 -17.73 0.31
CA PRO A 200 25.63 -16.57 -0.53
C PRO A 200 24.65 -15.39 -0.42
N ASN A 201 23.44 -15.62 0.10
CA ASN A 201 22.39 -14.61 0.20
C ASN A 201 22.24 -14.10 1.64
N LEU A 202 21.99 -12.81 1.80
CA LEU A 202 21.50 -12.23 3.06
C LEU A 202 20.02 -11.88 2.92
N LEU A 203 19.18 -12.46 3.78
CA LEU A 203 17.74 -12.31 3.73
C LEU A 203 17.24 -11.50 4.92
N PHE A 204 16.29 -10.60 4.68
CA PHE A 204 15.57 -9.91 5.75
C PHE A 204 14.20 -9.44 5.25
N ALA A 205 13.32 -9.07 6.18
CA ALA A 205 12.08 -8.37 5.84
C ALA A 205 11.99 -7.07 6.62
N MET A 206 11.61 -5.99 5.94
CA MET A 206 11.49 -4.67 6.56
C MET A 206 10.29 -3.95 5.97
N CYS A 207 9.46 -3.34 6.83
CA CYS A 207 8.29 -2.56 6.43
C CYS A 207 7.34 -3.28 5.43
N GLY A 208 7.22 -4.61 5.53
CA GLY A 208 6.38 -5.43 4.64
C GLY A 208 7.05 -5.86 3.32
N PHE A 209 8.28 -5.42 3.04
CA PHE A 209 9.10 -5.92 1.95
C PHE A 209 9.90 -7.15 2.39
N GLU A 210 10.01 -8.13 1.50
CA GLU A 210 10.93 -9.25 1.59
C GLU A 210 12.14 -8.95 0.71
N VAL A 211 13.33 -8.90 1.32
CA VAL A 211 14.56 -8.47 0.65
C VAL A 211 15.60 -9.59 0.67
N ARG A 212 16.20 -9.83 -0.49
CA ARG A 212 17.35 -10.71 -0.65
C ARG A 212 18.51 -9.92 -1.25
N ILE A 213 19.61 -9.80 -0.51
CA ILE A 213 20.85 -9.20 -1.01
C ILE A 213 21.78 -10.31 -1.49
N LEU A 214 22.28 -10.17 -2.71
CA LEU A 214 23.30 -11.02 -3.30
C LEU A 214 24.51 -10.17 -3.71
N PRO A 215 25.67 -10.35 -3.05
CA PRO A 215 26.91 -9.69 -3.45
C PRO A 215 27.41 -10.18 -4.81
N LYS A 216 27.92 -9.25 -5.64
CA LYS A 216 28.43 -9.56 -6.99
C LYS A 216 29.50 -10.66 -6.97
N ILE A 217 30.38 -10.64 -5.98
CA ILE A 217 31.49 -11.61 -5.80
C ILE A 217 31.03 -13.07 -5.61
N ARG A 218 29.76 -13.31 -5.27
CA ARG A 218 29.22 -14.66 -5.01
C ARG A 218 28.35 -15.19 -6.15
N THR A 219 28.39 -14.54 -7.31
CA THR A 219 27.62 -14.93 -8.50
C THR A 219 28.49 -15.82 -9.39
N TYR A 220 28.23 -17.14 -9.40
CA TYR A 220 29.10 -18.13 -10.07
C TYR A 220 28.63 -18.53 -11.49
N THR A 221 27.43 -18.12 -11.92
CA THR A 221 26.83 -18.52 -13.22
C THR A 221 26.22 -17.30 -13.91
N GLU A 222 26.87 -16.87 -15.00
CA GLU A 222 26.52 -15.96 -16.10
C GLU A 222 25.62 -14.72 -15.92
N GLU A 223 26.03 -13.69 -16.70
CA GLU A 223 25.45 -12.41 -17.07
C GLU A 223 24.34 -11.80 -16.18
N PHE A 224 24.60 -10.55 -15.77
CA PHE A 224 23.62 -9.60 -15.26
C PHE A 224 22.46 -9.43 -16.26
N SER A 225 21.50 -10.36 -16.27
CA SER A 225 20.20 -10.08 -16.86
C SER A 225 19.59 -8.99 -15.98
N GLN A 226 19.55 -7.76 -16.52
CA GLN A 226 18.97 -6.61 -15.85
C GLN A 226 17.45 -6.82 -15.75
N ARG A 227 17.03 -7.61 -14.77
CA ARG A 227 15.61 -7.79 -14.48
C ARG A 227 15.08 -6.46 -13.91
N GLU A 228 14.03 -5.95 -14.55
CA GLU A 228 13.29 -4.78 -14.09
C GLU A 228 12.80 -5.01 -12.65
N GLY A 229 13.07 -4.07 -11.74
CA GLY A 229 12.63 -4.14 -10.34
C GLY A 229 13.64 -4.71 -9.31
N VAL A 230 14.86 -5.01 -9.75
CA VAL A 230 15.99 -5.37 -8.86
C VAL A 230 16.86 -4.14 -8.60
N TRP A 231 17.05 -3.80 -7.33
CA TRP A 231 17.88 -2.65 -6.96
C TRP A 231 19.36 -2.94 -7.14
N LYS A 232 20.07 -2.01 -7.78
CA LYS A 232 21.53 -2.06 -7.97
C LYS A 232 22.19 -1.30 -6.83
N LEU A 233 22.82 -2.02 -5.91
CA LEU A 233 23.48 -1.42 -4.75
C LEU A 233 24.91 -1.00 -5.14
N GLN A 234 25.13 0.31 -5.17
CA GLN A 234 26.41 0.93 -5.49
C GLN A 234 27.24 1.15 -4.22
N ASN A 235 28.53 0.87 -4.28
CA ASN A 235 29.46 1.26 -3.23
C ASN A 235 29.71 2.76 -3.31
N GLU A 236 29.61 3.46 -2.19
CA GLU A 236 29.73 4.92 -2.16
C GLU A 236 31.14 5.43 -2.50
N VAL A 237 32.19 4.68 -2.16
CA VAL A 237 33.58 5.06 -2.39
C VAL A 237 34.01 4.73 -3.81
N THR A 238 33.84 3.48 -4.25
CA THR A 238 34.31 3.05 -5.57
C THR A 238 33.35 3.41 -6.70
N LYS A 239 32.10 3.75 -6.36
CA LYS A 239 30.99 3.96 -7.30
C LYS A 239 30.73 2.74 -8.20
N GLU A 240 31.26 1.58 -7.84
CA GLU A 240 30.97 0.33 -8.52
C GLU A 240 29.74 -0.36 -7.91
N MET A 241 29.03 -1.11 -8.73
CA MET A 241 27.93 -1.93 -8.24
C MET A 241 28.47 -3.14 -7.47
N ALA A 242 28.21 -3.17 -6.16
CA ALA A 242 28.73 -4.16 -5.24
C ALA A 242 27.77 -5.34 -5.01
N ALA A 243 26.46 -5.09 -5.06
CA ALA A 243 25.45 -6.09 -4.79
C ALA A 243 24.13 -5.78 -5.51
N GLN A 244 23.25 -6.77 -5.55
CA GLN A 244 21.86 -6.61 -5.98
C GLN A 244 20.92 -6.90 -4.82
N ALA A 245 19.84 -6.14 -4.72
CA ALA A 245 18.74 -6.42 -3.80
C ALA A 245 17.46 -6.78 -4.59
N PHE A 246 17.00 -8.00 -4.39
CA PHE A 246 15.75 -8.51 -4.94
C PHE A 246 14.62 -8.26 -3.95
N LEU A 247 13.51 -7.75 -4.44
CA LEU A 247 12.37 -7.34 -3.62
C LEU A 247 11.14 -8.20 -3.93
N LYS A 248 10.43 -8.60 -2.88
CA LYS A 248 9.08 -9.17 -2.95
C LYS A 248 8.18 -8.54 -1.90
N VAL A 249 6.87 -8.69 -2.06
CA VAL A 249 5.89 -8.28 -1.04
C VAL A 249 5.73 -9.42 -0.03
N GLY A 250 5.83 -9.09 1.26
CA GLY A 250 5.65 -10.07 2.33
C GLY A 250 4.21 -10.57 2.48
N ASP A 251 4.06 -11.78 3.01
CA ASP A 251 2.76 -12.44 3.18
C ASP A 251 1.79 -11.64 4.05
N GLU A 252 2.29 -10.94 5.07
CA GLU A 252 1.50 -10.05 5.93
C GLU A 252 0.85 -8.93 5.12
N GLY A 253 1.61 -8.29 4.22
CA GLY A 253 1.13 -7.24 3.32
C GLY A 253 0.05 -7.74 2.36
N MET A 254 0.26 -8.92 1.78
CA MET A 254 -0.73 -9.56 0.89
C MET A 254 -2.04 -9.89 1.63
N LYS A 255 -1.94 -10.47 2.84
CA LYS A 255 -3.12 -10.78 3.66
C LYS A 255 -3.86 -9.52 4.09
N HIS A 256 -3.15 -8.46 4.47
CA HIS A 256 -3.76 -7.18 4.82
C HIS A 256 -4.55 -6.59 3.64
N PHE A 257 -3.97 -6.63 2.42
CA PHE A 257 -4.66 -6.23 1.21
C PHE A 257 -5.92 -7.06 0.95
N GLU A 258 -5.84 -8.40 1.02
CA GLU A 258 -6.99 -9.28 0.84
C GLU A 258 -8.10 -8.98 1.85
N ASN A 259 -7.75 -8.86 3.13
CA ASN A 259 -8.69 -8.56 4.20
C ASN A 259 -9.34 -7.18 4.01
N ARG A 260 -8.58 -6.20 3.51
CA ARG A 260 -9.12 -4.88 3.19
C ARG A 260 -10.14 -4.95 2.05
N VAL A 261 -9.86 -5.70 0.99
CA VAL A 261 -10.83 -5.93 -0.11
C VAL A 261 -12.06 -6.68 0.40
N ARG A 262 -11.89 -7.68 1.26
CA ARG A 262 -13.00 -8.40 1.91
C ARG A 262 -13.87 -7.46 2.73
N GLN A 263 -13.27 -6.57 3.51
CA GLN A 263 -13.99 -5.56 4.28
C GLN A 263 -14.78 -4.60 3.36
N ILE A 264 -14.21 -4.21 2.22
CA ILE A 264 -14.94 -3.40 1.21
C ILE A 264 -16.19 -4.16 0.76
N LEU A 265 -16.05 -5.44 0.39
CA LEU A 265 -17.17 -6.27 -0.09
C LEU A 265 -18.26 -6.44 0.98
N MET A 266 -17.88 -6.73 2.23
CA MET A 266 -18.83 -6.90 3.34
C MET A 266 -19.56 -5.61 3.71
N ALA A 267 -18.86 -4.47 3.66
CA ALA A 267 -19.45 -3.16 3.94
C ALA A 267 -20.30 -2.61 2.78
N SER A 268 -20.39 -3.32 1.64
CA SER A 268 -21.04 -2.84 0.42
C SER A 268 -22.50 -3.30 0.26
N GLY A 269 -23.23 -3.51 1.37
CA GLY A 269 -24.60 -4.04 1.38
C GLY A 269 -25.56 -3.33 0.40
N ALA A 270 -25.79 -2.03 0.60
CA ALA A 270 -26.63 -1.18 -0.26
C ALA A 270 -25.91 0.14 -0.62
N THR A 271 -24.62 0.06 -0.94
CA THR A 271 -23.80 1.22 -1.31
C THR A 271 -23.84 1.49 -2.81
N THR A 272 -23.47 2.70 -3.22
CA THR A 272 -23.36 3.05 -4.64
C THR A 272 -22.18 2.33 -5.31
N PHE A 273 -22.30 1.97 -6.59
CA PHE A 273 -21.21 1.33 -7.35
C PHE A 273 -19.95 2.20 -7.38
N THR A 274 -20.12 3.52 -7.53
CA THR A 274 -19.03 4.50 -7.47
C THR A 274 -18.29 4.47 -6.13
N LYS A 275 -18.98 4.30 -4.99
CA LYS A 275 -18.32 4.17 -3.68
C LYS A 275 -17.51 2.88 -3.57
N ILE A 276 -17.98 1.79 -4.16
CA ILE A 276 -17.25 0.51 -4.21
C ILE A 276 -15.98 0.69 -5.04
N ALA A 277 -16.09 1.22 -6.26
CA ALA A 277 -14.98 1.53 -7.15
C ALA A 277 -13.95 2.48 -6.50
N ASN A 278 -14.40 3.54 -5.82
CA ASN A 278 -13.50 4.47 -5.12
C ASN A 278 -12.72 3.82 -3.98
N LYS A 279 -13.37 2.94 -3.19
CA LYS A 279 -12.69 2.19 -2.12
C LYS A 279 -11.68 1.21 -2.70
N TRP A 280 -12.01 0.55 -3.81
CA TRP A 280 -11.07 -0.28 -4.56
C TRP A 280 -9.86 0.54 -5.03
N ASN A 281 -10.09 1.62 -5.77
CA ASN A 281 -9.03 2.50 -6.28
C ASN A 281 -8.11 3.00 -5.17
N THR A 282 -8.67 3.46 -4.05
CA THR A 282 -7.88 3.93 -2.90
C THR A 282 -6.99 2.82 -2.34
N THR A 283 -7.52 1.60 -2.25
CA THR A 283 -6.80 0.45 -1.71
C THR A 283 -5.72 -0.04 -2.69
N LEU A 284 -6.04 -0.09 -3.99
CA LEU A 284 -5.11 -0.48 -5.04
C LEU A 284 -3.97 0.54 -5.18
N ILE A 285 -4.26 1.84 -5.24
CA ILE A 285 -3.23 2.89 -5.27
C ILE A 285 -2.33 2.79 -4.05
N SER A 286 -2.89 2.63 -2.85
CA SER A 286 -2.12 2.48 -1.61
C SER A 286 -1.14 1.32 -1.67
N LEU A 287 -1.56 0.15 -2.18
CA LEU A 287 -0.69 -1.00 -2.36
C LEU A 287 0.39 -0.71 -3.42
N MET A 288 -0.01 -0.25 -4.61
CA MET A 288 0.89 -0.09 -5.75
C MET A 288 1.91 1.03 -5.55
N THR A 289 1.53 2.13 -4.91
CA THR A 289 2.43 3.27 -4.64
C THR A 289 3.38 3.01 -3.47
N TYR A 290 3.00 2.10 -2.56
CA TYR A 290 3.87 1.68 -1.48
C TYR A 290 4.89 0.63 -1.94
N PHE A 291 4.44 -0.47 -2.58
CA PHE A 291 5.32 -1.58 -2.96
C PHE A 291 5.98 -1.44 -4.33
N ARG A 292 5.38 -0.68 -5.26
CA ARG A 292 5.90 -0.37 -6.60
C ARG A 292 6.48 -1.60 -7.32
N GLU A 293 7.78 -1.63 -7.61
CA GLU A 293 8.49 -2.71 -8.31
C GLU A 293 8.36 -4.09 -7.64
N ALA A 294 8.23 -4.16 -6.31
CA ALA A 294 8.15 -5.44 -5.59
C ALA A 294 6.89 -6.25 -5.96
N VAL A 295 5.85 -5.58 -6.48
CA VAL A 295 4.59 -6.23 -6.88
C VAL A 295 4.81 -7.17 -8.05
N ILE A 296 5.64 -6.80 -9.04
CA ILE A 296 5.88 -7.60 -10.24
C ILE A 296 6.59 -8.91 -9.91
N HIS A 297 7.55 -8.87 -9.00
CA HIS A 297 8.30 -10.05 -8.58
C HIS A 297 7.51 -11.00 -7.67
N THR A 298 6.29 -10.61 -7.29
CA THR A 298 5.45 -11.38 -6.38
C THR A 298 4.26 -11.96 -7.14
N GLU A 299 4.47 -13.09 -7.82
CA GLU A 299 3.43 -13.78 -8.61
C GLU A 299 2.14 -14.06 -7.81
N ALA A 300 2.27 -14.47 -6.55
CA ALA A 300 1.13 -14.72 -5.67
C ALA A 300 0.27 -13.47 -5.45
N LEU A 301 0.88 -12.28 -5.44
CA LEU A 301 0.19 -11.00 -5.32
C LEU A 301 -0.52 -10.63 -6.63
N LEU A 302 0.10 -10.90 -7.79
CA LEU A 302 -0.53 -10.70 -9.10
C LEU A 302 -1.81 -11.54 -9.23
N ASP A 303 -1.75 -12.80 -8.83
CA ASP A 303 -2.93 -13.69 -8.76
C ASP A 303 -4.00 -13.15 -7.81
N LEU A 304 -3.58 -12.63 -6.66
CA LEU A 304 -4.49 -12.05 -5.67
C LEU A 304 -5.16 -10.78 -6.20
N LEU A 305 -4.43 -9.93 -6.93
CA LEU A 305 -4.92 -8.70 -7.55
C LEU A 305 -6.02 -9.01 -8.57
N VAL A 306 -5.77 -9.94 -9.49
CA VAL A 306 -6.76 -10.43 -10.46
C VAL A 306 -8.01 -10.95 -9.77
N LYS A 307 -7.85 -11.82 -8.75
CA LYS A 307 -8.97 -12.38 -7.99
C LYS A 307 -9.77 -11.28 -7.28
N CYS A 308 -9.10 -10.31 -6.67
CA CYS A 308 -9.75 -9.23 -5.94
C CYS A 308 -10.50 -8.27 -6.88
N GLU A 309 -9.89 -7.91 -8.00
CA GLU A 309 -10.51 -7.05 -9.02
C GLU A 309 -11.78 -7.70 -9.59
N ASN A 310 -11.71 -8.98 -9.96
CA ASN A 310 -12.86 -9.73 -10.42
C ASN A 310 -13.96 -9.85 -9.34
N LYS A 311 -13.60 -10.01 -8.06
CA LYS A 311 -14.57 -10.00 -6.94
C LYS A 311 -15.29 -8.64 -6.82
N ILE A 312 -14.57 -7.52 -6.96
CA ILE A 312 -15.16 -6.17 -6.94
C ILE A 312 -16.12 -6.00 -8.13
N GLN A 313 -15.69 -6.34 -9.34
CA GLN A 313 -16.55 -6.28 -10.53
C GLN A 313 -17.78 -7.17 -10.35
N THR A 314 -17.61 -8.41 -9.87
CA THR A 314 -18.70 -9.34 -9.61
C THR A 314 -19.68 -8.79 -8.58
N ARG A 315 -19.23 -8.04 -7.57
CA ARG A 315 -20.13 -7.37 -6.62
C ARG A 315 -21.00 -6.30 -7.30
N ILE A 316 -20.44 -5.55 -8.25
CA ILE A 316 -21.20 -4.55 -9.02
C ILE A 316 -22.20 -5.26 -9.96
N LYS A 317 -21.75 -6.31 -10.66
CA LYS A 317 -22.58 -7.19 -11.51
C LYS A 317 -23.80 -7.73 -10.74
N ILE A 318 -23.59 -8.29 -9.54
CA ILE A 318 -24.67 -8.76 -8.65
C ILE A 318 -25.65 -7.63 -8.30
N GLY A 319 -25.18 -6.40 -8.10
CA GLY A 319 -26.04 -5.25 -7.84
C GLY A 319 -27.00 -4.91 -8.98
N LEU A 320 -26.70 -5.36 -10.20
CA LEU A 320 -27.55 -5.23 -11.40
C LEU A 320 -28.32 -6.52 -11.73
N ASN A 321 -28.24 -7.52 -10.85
CA ASN A 321 -28.90 -8.82 -10.99
C ASN A 321 -28.49 -9.59 -12.27
N SER A 322 -27.23 -9.44 -12.71
CA SER A 322 -26.67 -10.22 -13.82
C SER A 322 -25.18 -10.43 -13.63
N LYS A 323 -24.66 -11.61 -14.01
CA LYS A 323 -23.22 -11.89 -14.04
C LYS A 323 -22.69 -12.10 -15.47
N MET A 324 -23.55 -11.94 -16.47
CA MET A 324 -23.26 -12.28 -17.85
C MET A 324 -22.17 -11.35 -18.44
N PRO A 325 -21.01 -11.89 -18.88
CA PRO A 325 -19.90 -11.07 -19.38
C PRO A 325 -20.29 -10.12 -20.52
N SER A 326 -21.14 -10.56 -21.45
CA SER A 326 -21.54 -9.75 -22.61
C SER A 326 -22.25 -8.43 -22.24
N ARG A 327 -22.89 -8.34 -21.06
CA ARG A 327 -23.53 -7.11 -20.57
C ARG A 327 -22.58 -6.16 -19.86
N PHE A 328 -21.39 -6.64 -19.52
CA PHE A 328 -20.41 -5.95 -18.70
C PHE A 328 -19.03 -5.95 -19.38
N PRO A 329 -18.91 -5.35 -20.58
CA PRO A 329 -17.61 -5.12 -21.19
C PRO A 329 -16.74 -4.23 -20.29
N PRO A 330 -15.41 -4.27 -20.44
CA PRO A 330 -14.47 -3.49 -19.63
C PRO A 330 -14.80 -1.99 -19.54
N VAL A 331 -15.31 -1.42 -20.64
CA VAL A 331 -15.72 0.00 -20.73
C VAL A 331 -16.65 0.44 -19.60
N VAL A 332 -17.60 -0.41 -19.16
CA VAL A 332 -18.55 -0.09 -18.08
C VAL A 332 -17.83 0.14 -16.74
N PHE A 333 -16.70 -0.51 -16.51
CA PHE A 333 -15.92 -0.41 -15.27
C PHE A 333 -14.84 0.67 -15.34
N TYR A 334 -14.10 0.72 -16.45
CA TYR A 334 -12.86 1.50 -16.54
C TYR A 334 -13.04 2.89 -17.13
N THR A 335 -14.14 3.17 -17.83
CA THR A 335 -14.44 4.53 -18.30
C THR A 335 -14.39 5.53 -17.14
N PRO A 336 -13.69 6.68 -17.29
CA PRO A 336 -13.61 7.70 -16.26
C PRO A 336 -14.99 8.22 -15.83
N LYS A 337 -15.04 8.78 -14.61
CA LYS A 337 -16.31 9.26 -14.03
C LYS A 337 -16.89 10.44 -14.76
N GLU A 338 -16.04 11.26 -15.40
CA GLU A 338 -16.46 12.40 -16.18
C GLU A 338 -17.32 11.99 -17.39
N LEU A 339 -17.17 10.75 -17.88
CA LEU A 339 -17.95 10.15 -18.97
C LEU A 339 -19.04 9.17 -18.46
N GLY A 340 -19.39 9.24 -17.18
CA GLY A 340 -20.44 8.42 -16.57
C GLY A 340 -20.05 6.97 -16.23
N GLY A 341 -18.78 6.60 -16.36
CA GLY A 341 -18.25 5.31 -15.92
C GLY A 341 -17.95 5.25 -14.41
N LEU A 342 -17.38 4.12 -13.95
CA LEU A 342 -16.98 3.97 -12.54
C LEU A 342 -15.57 4.50 -12.26
N GLY A 343 -14.75 4.68 -13.30
CA GLY A 343 -13.34 5.06 -13.20
C GLY A 343 -12.55 4.08 -12.33
N MET A 344 -12.84 2.78 -12.42
CA MET A 344 -12.04 1.76 -11.73
C MET A 344 -10.61 1.77 -12.28
N LEU A 345 -9.63 1.54 -11.42
CA LEU A 345 -8.24 1.32 -11.83
C LEU A 345 -7.97 -0.17 -12.00
N SER A 346 -7.25 -0.52 -13.06
CA SER A 346 -6.93 -1.90 -13.45
C SER A 346 -5.50 -2.28 -13.06
N MET A 347 -5.37 -3.47 -12.48
CA MET A 347 -4.10 -4.20 -12.31
C MET A 347 -4.25 -5.69 -12.70
N GLY A 348 -5.46 -6.13 -13.07
CA GLY A 348 -5.77 -7.52 -13.39
C GLY A 348 -5.68 -7.90 -14.88
N HIS A 349 -5.64 -6.92 -15.79
CA HIS A 349 -5.45 -7.15 -17.22
C HIS A 349 -3.96 -7.33 -17.54
N ILE A 350 -3.35 -8.34 -16.93
CA ILE A 350 -1.93 -8.64 -17.04
C ILE A 350 -1.70 -10.07 -17.51
N LEU A 351 -0.60 -10.26 -18.22
CA LEU A 351 -0.04 -11.58 -18.45
C LEU A 351 0.78 -11.95 -17.22
N ILE A 352 0.31 -12.95 -16.48
CA ILE A 352 0.99 -13.46 -15.29
C ILE A 352 2.09 -14.42 -15.76
N PRO A 353 3.36 -14.14 -15.44
CA PRO A 353 4.44 -15.06 -15.72
C PRO A 353 4.16 -16.42 -15.08
N GLN A 354 4.37 -17.49 -15.85
CA GLN A 354 4.37 -18.84 -15.36
C GLN A 354 5.65 -19.52 -15.82
N SER A 355 6.18 -20.34 -14.93
CA SER A 355 7.29 -21.24 -15.19
C SER A 355 6.87 -22.63 -14.74
N ASP A 356 7.62 -23.67 -15.11
CA ASP A 356 7.33 -25.02 -14.66
C ASP A 356 7.26 -25.07 -13.12
N LEU A 357 6.09 -25.42 -12.58
CA LEU A 357 5.82 -25.50 -11.14
C LEU A 357 6.71 -26.51 -10.42
N ARG A 358 7.32 -27.46 -11.15
CA ARG A 358 8.25 -28.44 -10.60
C ARG A 358 9.62 -27.81 -10.30
N TYR A 359 10.15 -27.00 -11.22
CA TYR A 359 11.49 -26.42 -11.12
C TYR A 359 11.51 -25.03 -10.48
N SER A 360 10.46 -24.23 -10.63
CA SER A 360 10.31 -22.90 -10.01
C SER A 360 10.39 -22.90 -8.47
N LYS A 361 10.08 -24.05 -7.84
CA LYS A 361 10.26 -24.25 -6.40
C LYS A 361 11.73 -24.43 -6.00
N GLN A 362 12.55 -24.95 -6.91
CA GLN A 362 13.96 -25.25 -6.68
C GLN A 362 14.82 -24.03 -7.04
N THR A 363 14.72 -23.57 -8.29
CA THR A 363 15.51 -22.49 -8.88
C THR A 363 14.62 -21.38 -9.44
N GLU A 364 15.19 -20.19 -9.63
CA GLU A 364 14.56 -19.17 -10.49
C GLU A 364 14.74 -19.56 -11.96
N THR A 365 13.93 -20.50 -12.43
CA THR A 365 13.76 -20.71 -13.88
C THR A 365 13.13 -19.44 -14.46
N GLY A 366 13.67 -18.93 -15.57
CA GLY A 366 13.08 -17.79 -16.28
C GLY A 366 11.61 -18.03 -16.65
N ILE A 367 10.97 -17.00 -17.22
CA ILE A 367 9.57 -17.09 -17.64
C ILE A 367 9.50 -18.01 -18.87
N THR A 368 8.76 -19.12 -18.78
CA THR A 368 8.59 -20.05 -19.92
C THR A 368 7.29 -19.79 -20.68
N HIS A 369 6.22 -19.43 -19.97
CA HIS A 369 4.91 -19.16 -20.56
C HIS A 369 4.20 -18.02 -19.80
N PHE A 370 3.13 -17.48 -20.38
CA PHE A 370 2.29 -16.47 -19.75
C PHE A 370 0.86 -16.97 -19.61
N ARG A 371 0.23 -16.72 -18.45
CA ARG A 371 -1.20 -16.94 -18.21
C ARG A 371 -1.94 -15.61 -18.22
N SER A 372 -3.00 -15.49 -19.02
CA SER A 372 -3.84 -14.30 -18.98
C SER A 372 -4.55 -14.18 -17.63
N GLY A 373 -4.48 -12.99 -17.00
CA GLY A 373 -5.15 -12.68 -15.74
C GLY A 373 -6.65 -12.51 -15.90
N MET A 374 -7.08 -11.55 -16.73
CA MET A 374 -8.49 -11.28 -17.04
C MET A 374 -8.74 -11.34 -18.55
N THR A 375 -9.94 -11.82 -18.92
CA THR A 375 -10.39 -11.92 -20.31
C THR A 375 -10.94 -10.59 -20.82
N HIS A 376 -10.60 -10.21 -22.05
CA HIS A 376 -11.13 -9.07 -22.78
C HIS A 376 -11.41 -9.49 -24.23
N GLU A 377 -12.10 -8.63 -25.00
CA GLU A 377 -12.30 -8.82 -26.44
C GLU A 377 -10.95 -8.77 -27.17
N GLU A 378 -10.81 -9.48 -28.29
CA GLU A 378 -9.54 -9.57 -29.06
C GLU A 378 -9.04 -8.15 -29.40
N ASP A 379 -7.72 -7.92 -29.25
CA ASP A 379 -6.98 -6.66 -29.46
C ASP A 379 -7.22 -5.47 -28.50
N GLN A 380 -8.12 -5.58 -27.50
CA GLN A 380 -8.35 -4.49 -26.55
C GLN A 380 -7.40 -4.51 -25.32
N LEU A 381 -6.28 -3.78 -25.39
CA LEU A 381 -5.34 -3.69 -24.28
C LEU A 381 -5.75 -2.65 -23.22
N ILE A 382 -6.18 -3.11 -22.03
CA ILE A 382 -6.46 -2.24 -20.90
C ILE A 382 -5.17 -1.76 -20.22
N PRO A 383 -4.92 -0.44 -20.10
CA PRO A 383 -3.75 0.09 -19.42
C PRO A 383 -3.61 -0.40 -17.98
N ASN A 384 -2.40 -0.85 -17.66
CA ASN A 384 -2.04 -1.34 -16.33
C ASN A 384 -1.47 -0.21 -15.46
N LEU A 385 -1.99 -0.05 -14.25
CA LEU A 385 -1.57 0.95 -13.28
C LEU A 385 -0.06 0.94 -12.99
N TYR A 386 0.61 -0.21 -13.00
CA TYR A 386 2.06 -0.30 -12.73
C TYR A 386 2.89 0.60 -13.66
N ARG A 387 2.54 0.68 -14.95
CA ARG A 387 3.30 1.47 -15.94
C ARG A 387 3.28 2.98 -15.68
N TYR A 388 2.35 3.44 -14.86
CA TYR A 388 2.14 4.87 -14.54
C TYR A 388 2.65 5.23 -13.14
N ILE A 389 3.31 4.29 -12.46
CA ILE A 389 3.95 4.49 -11.18
C ILE A 389 5.44 4.26 -11.38
N GLN A 390 6.24 5.30 -11.21
CA GLN A 390 7.69 5.22 -11.26
C GLN A 390 8.20 4.25 -10.17
N THR A 391 9.30 3.54 -10.37
CA THR A 391 9.88 2.67 -9.33
C THR A 391 10.53 3.48 -8.21
N TRP A 392 10.72 2.89 -7.02
CA TRP A 392 11.44 3.56 -5.93
C TRP A 392 12.91 3.83 -6.30
N GLU A 393 13.58 2.89 -6.96
CA GLU A 393 14.97 3.08 -7.40
C GLU A 393 15.11 4.33 -8.27
N SER A 394 14.25 4.48 -9.29
CA SER A 394 14.27 5.66 -10.15
C SER A 394 13.95 6.95 -9.37
N GLU A 395 13.02 6.91 -8.43
CA GLU A 395 12.68 8.06 -7.59
C GLU A 395 13.81 8.48 -6.65
N PHE A 396 14.57 7.53 -6.10
CA PHE A 396 15.71 7.84 -5.23
C PHE A 396 16.85 8.46 -6.02
N ILE A 397 17.19 7.90 -7.18
CA ILE A 397 18.21 8.45 -8.09
C ILE A 397 17.81 9.86 -8.54
N GLU A 398 16.55 10.01 -8.95
CA GLU A 398 16.02 11.30 -9.37
C GLU A 398 15.97 12.32 -8.23
N SER A 399 15.64 11.89 -7.01
CA SER A 399 15.63 12.74 -5.83
C SER A 399 17.01 13.32 -5.53
N GLN A 400 18.05 12.49 -5.55
CA GLN A 400 19.42 12.96 -5.35
C GLN A 400 19.81 14.01 -6.38
N ARG A 401 19.50 13.76 -7.66
CA ARG A 401 19.76 14.71 -8.75
C ARG A 401 19.02 16.04 -8.55
N VAL A 402 17.71 15.98 -8.32
CA VAL A 402 16.84 17.17 -8.20
C VAL A 402 17.21 18.02 -7.00
N TRP A 403 17.49 17.41 -5.84
CA TRP A 403 17.87 18.15 -4.64
C TRP A 403 19.28 18.73 -4.73
N ALA A 404 20.23 18.06 -5.40
CA ALA A 404 21.55 18.62 -5.69
C ALA A 404 21.46 19.82 -6.65
N GLU A 405 20.68 19.69 -7.72
CA GLU A 405 20.41 20.78 -8.68
C GLU A 405 19.74 21.98 -7.99
N TYR A 406 18.75 21.71 -7.13
CA TYR A 406 18.10 22.76 -6.34
C TYR A 406 19.08 23.47 -5.41
N ALA A 407 19.99 22.74 -4.75
CA ALA A 407 21.00 23.34 -3.88
C ALA A 407 21.94 24.28 -4.65
N LEU A 408 22.37 23.86 -5.86
CA LEU A 408 23.19 24.70 -6.76
C LEU A 408 22.42 25.96 -7.19
N LYS A 409 21.22 25.79 -7.76
CA LYS A 409 20.34 26.90 -8.20
C LYS A 409 20.05 27.87 -7.05
N ARG A 410 19.90 27.37 -5.83
CA ARG A 410 19.70 28.20 -4.63
C ARG A 410 20.93 29.00 -4.25
N SER A 411 22.12 28.39 -4.35
CA SER A 411 23.39 29.08 -4.10
C SER A 411 23.64 30.17 -5.14
N GLU A 412 23.41 29.88 -6.42
CA GLU A 412 23.54 30.84 -7.52
C GLU A 412 22.56 32.00 -7.37
N ALA A 413 21.29 31.71 -7.07
CA ALA A 413 20.29 32.73 -6.83
C ALA A 413 20.66 33.64 -5.65
N ALA A 414 21.16 33.06 -4.56
CA ALA A 414 21.66 33.81 -3.41
C ALA A 414 22.85 34.69 -3.76
N ALA A 415 23.81 34.20 -4.56
CA ALA A 415 24.95 34.97 -5.03
C ALA A 415 24.53 36.15 -5.94
N GLN A 416 23.46 35.97 -6.71
CA GLN A 416 22.84 37.01 -7.54
C GLN A 416 21.85 37.91 -6.76
N ASN A 417 21.70 37.71 -5.44
CA ASN A 417 20.69 38.39 -4.61
C ASN A 417 19.25 38.28 -5.16
N ARG A 418 18.94 37.22 -5.91
CA ARG A 418 17.59 36.93 -6.41
C ARG A 418 16.92 35.86 -5.55
N ARG A 419 15.60 35.88 -5.53
CA ARG A 419 14.80 34.80 -4.95
C ARG A 419 14.44 33.80 -6.05
N LEU A 420 14.62 32.51 -5.77
CA LEU A 420 14.10 31.42 -6.61
C LEU A 420 12.58 31.52 -6.75
N THR A 421 12.12 31.47 -7.99
CA THR A 421 10.70 31.49 -8.36
C THR A 421 10.23 30.10 -8.81
N LEU A 422 8.95 30.00 -9.17
CA LEU A 422 8.36 28.75 -9.63
C LEU A 422 8.89 28.35 -11.02
N GLU A 423 9.13 29.34 -11.89
CA GLU A 423 9.61 29.16 -13.26
C GLU A 423 10.99 28.49 -13.30
N ASP A 424 11.86 28.80 -12.32
CA ASP A 424 13.20 28.21 -12.22
C ASP A 424 13.22 26.70 -11.93
N LEU A 425 12.08 26.15 -11.49
CA LEU A 425 11.93 24.78 -10.99
C LEU A 425 10.85 23.98 -11.73
N GLU A 426 10.25 24.53 -12.79
CA GLU A 426 9.12 23.93 -13.52
C GLU A 426 9.46 22.52 -14.02
N ASP A 427 10.66 22.32 -14.59
CA ASP A 427 11.15 21.03 -15.08
C ASP A 427 11.19 19.92 -14.01
N SER A 428 11.32 20.33 -12.74
CA SER A 428 11.49 19.45 -11.59
C SER A 428 10.29 19.43 -10.64
N TRP A 429 9.21 20.15 -10.95
CA TRP A 429 8.16 20.53 -10.00
C TRP A 429 7.56 19.36 -9.20
N ASP A 430 7.26 18.26 -9.88
CA ASP A 430 6.65 17.06 -9.28
C ASP A 430 7.67 15.95 -8.98
N ARG A 431 8.97 16.28 -8.89
CA ARG A 431 10.06 15.32 -8.67
C ARG A 431 10.69 15.45 -7.29
N GLY A 432 11.43 14.41 -6.91
CA GLY A 432 12.17 14.32 -5.65
C GLY A 432 11.36 13.77 -4.47
N ILE A 433 12.09 13.29 -3.46
CA ILE A 433 11.58 12.83 -2.16
C ILE A 433 12.37 13.56 -1.07
N PRO A 434 11.75 14.51 -0.34
CA PRO A 434 10.39 15.04 -0.54
C PRO A 434 10.21 15.74 -1.90
N ARG A 435 8.96 15.91 -2.36
CA ARG A 435 8.66 16.61 -3.63
C ARG A 435 9.06 18.08 -3.54
N ILE A 436 9.75 18.60 -4.56
CA ILE A 436 10.27 19.98 -4.53
C ILE A 436 9.16 21.04 -4.44
N ASN A 437 7.99 20.80 -5.05
CA ASN A 437 6.83 21.70 -4.97
C ASN A 437 6.32 21.94 -3.53
N THR A 438 6.68 21.08 -2.57
CA THR A 438 6.31 21.26 -1.16
C THR A 438 6.93 22.53 -0.55
N LEU A 439 8.01 23.04 -1.14
CA LEU A 439 8.66 24.29 -0.74
C LEU A 439 7.77 25.53 -0.93
N PHE A 440 6.77 25.44 -1.82
CA PHE A 440 5.87 26.53 -2.22
C PHE A 440 4.45 26.39 -1.62
N GLN A 441 4.28 25.56 -0.59
CA GLN A 441 3.01 25.44 0.12
C GLN A 441 2.69 26.70 0.93
N LYS A 442 1.40 27.06 0.98
CA LYS A 442 0.89 28.20 1.75
C LYS A 442 1.23 28.11 3.25
N ASP A 443 1.14 26.92 3.83
CA ASP A 443 1.27 26.71 5.29
C ASP A 443 2.67 26.22 5.72
N ARG A 444 3.69 26.39 4.88
CA ARG A 444 5.05 25.85 5.13
C ARG A 444 5.62 26.28 6.49
N HIS A 445 5.38 27.52 6.90
CA HIS A 445 5.87 28.06 8.18
C HIS A 445 5.28 27.32 9.38
N THR A 446 4.00 26.94 9.32
CA THR A 446 3.36 26.14 10.37
C THR A 446 3.85 24.70 10.35
N LEU A 447 4.02 24.11 9.17
CA LEU A 447 4.47 22.72 9.01
C LEU A 447 5.89 22.48 9.52
N ALA A 448 6.73 23.53 9.61
CA ALA A 448 8.07 23.44 10.19
C ALA A 448 8.06 22.92 11.64
N TYR A 449 6.99 23.19 12.41
CA TYR A 449 6.81 22.76 13.79
C TYR A 449 6.15 21.38 13.93
N ASP A 450 5.61 20.82 12.84
CA ASP A 450 4.90 19.53 12.84
C ASP A 450 5.90 18.35 12.82
N LYS A 451 6.67 18.17 13.90
CA LYS A 451 7.68 17.08 14.04
C LYS A 451 7.06 15.78 14.49
N GLY A 452 7.60 14.63 14.08
CA GLY A 452 7.09 13.32 14.49
C GLY A 452 5.74 12.93 13.86
N TRP A 453 5.36 13.57 12.76
CA TRP A 453 4.08 13.34 12.08
C TRP A 453 3.94 11.91 11.52
N ARG A 454 5.04 11.26 11.13
CA ARG A 454 5.02 9.91 10.53
C ARG A 454 4.57 8.84 11.53
N VAL A 455 5.14 8.85 12.74
CA VAL A 455 4.69 7.94 13.83
C VAL A 455 3.29 8.28 14.31
N ARG A 456 2.89 9.56 14.34
CA ARG A 456 1.50 9.93 14.64
C ARG A 456 0.52 9.36 13.61
N GLN A 457 0.90 9.35 12.34
CA GLN A 457 0.09 8.79 11.25
C GLN A 457 -0.09 7.28 11.35
N ASP A 458 0.93 6.56 11.78
CA ASP A 458 0.80 5.14 12.08
C ASP A 458 -0.10 4.89 13.30
N PHE A 459 0.10 5.63 14.40
CA PHE A 459 -0.70 5.48 15.63
C PHE A 459 -2.18 5.90 15.49
N LYS A 460 -2.57 6.59 14.42
CA LYS A 460 -3.98 6.88 14.13
C LYS A 460 -4.84 5.61 14.03
N GLN A 461 -4.24 4.46 13.73
CA GLN A 461 -4.95 3.17 13.73
C GLN A 461 -5.60 2.84 15.09
N TYR A 462 -5.05 3.35 16.20
CA TYR A 462 -5.58 3.14 17.55
C TYR A 462 -6.60 4.21 17.98
N GLN A 463 -6.77 5.25 17.17
CA GLN A 463 -7.63 6.40 17.48
C GLN A 463 -8.86 6.45 16.56
N GLN A 464 -8.69 6.05 15.30
CA GLN A 464 -9.71 6.15 14.27
C GLN A 464 -10.08 4.75 13.76
N MET A 465 -11.37 4.44 13.79
CA MET A 465 -11.89 3.17 13.24
C MET A 465 -11.85 3.12 11.70
N LYS A 466 -11.68 4.28 11.04
CA LYS A 466 -11.59 4.35 9.58
C LYS A 466 -10.21 3.87 9.16
N ALA A 467 -10.16 2.85 8.30
CA ALA A 467 -8.91 2.41 7.69
C ALA A 467 -8.17 3.57 7.01
N HIS A 468 -6.86 3.64 7.25
CA HIS A 468 -5.97 4.67 6.71
C HIS A 468 -4.91 4.03 5.79
N PRO A 469 -5.22 3.84 4.49
CA PRO A 469 -4.34 3.15 3.54
C PRO A 469 -2.98 3.83 3.31
N PHE A 470 -2.90 5.14 3.49
CA PHE A 470 -1.68 5.93 3.28
C PHE A 470 -0.99 6.27 4.60
N TRP A 471 -0.94 5.33 5.55
CA TRP A 471 -0.32 5.51 6.87
C TRP A 471 1.15 5.91 6.81
N TRP A 472 1.85 5.56 5.73
CA TRP A 472 3.27 5.79 5.54
C TRP A 472 3.63 7.19 5.00
N THR A 473 2.68 7.96 4.44
CA THR A 473 2.97 9.26 3.79
C THR A 473 1.97 10.36 4.18
N HIS A 474 2.38 11.60 3.98
CA HIS A 474 1.52 12.76 4.14
C HIS A 474 1.81 13.82 3.08
N GLN A 475 0.79 14.19 2.29
CA GLN A 475 0.96 15.10 1.14
C GLN A 475 1.50 16.49 1.51
N ARG A 476 1.26 16.98 2.73
CA ARG A 476 1.82 18.28 3.16
C ARG A 476 3.34 18.21 3.40
N HIS A 477 3.87 17.04 3.73
CA HIS A 477 5.29 16.86 4.04
C HIS A 477 6.07 16.22 2.89
N ASP A 478 5.58 15.09 2.38
CA ASP A 478 6.25 14.36 1.30
C ASP A 478 5.86 14.89 -0.10
N GLY A 479 4.72 15.57 -0.22
CA GLY A 479 4.07 15.89 -1.50
C GLY A 479 3.22 14.76 -2.04
N LYS A 480 2.64 14.93 -3.24
CA LYS A 480 1.92 13.86 -3.93
C LYS A 480 2.92 12.98 -4.67
N LEU A 481 3.05 11.73 -4.24
CA LEU A 481 4.09 10.81 -4.73
C LEU A 481 3.72 10.04 -6.00
N TRP A 482 2.53 10.28 -6.57
CA TRP A 482 2.08 9.64 -7.80
C TRP A 482 1.18 10.58 -8.62
N ASN A 483 1.21 10.43 -9.94
CA ASN A 483 0.34 11.14 -10.87
C ASN A 483 -0.27 10.15 -11.87
N LEU A 484 -1.61 10.09 -11.91
CA LEU A 484 -2.36 9.15 -12.74
C LEU A 484 -3.18 9.87 -13.83
N ASN A 485 -2.80 11.10 -14.18
CA ASN A 485 -3.49 11.84 -15.24
C ASN A 485 -3.30 11.14 -16.60
N ASN A 486 -2.08 10.71 -16.91
CA ASN A 486 -1.79 9.98 -18.15
C ASN A 486 -2.55 8.64 -18.20
N TYR A 487 -2.67 7.94 -17.07
CA TYR A 487 -3.48 6.72 -16.98
C TYR A 487 -4.92 6.96 -17.42
N ARG A 488 -5.52 8.08 -17.00
CA ARG A 488 -6.89 8.44 -17.38
C ARG A 488 -6.99 8.65 -18.89
N THR A 489 -6.06 9.42 -19.47
CA THR A 489 -6.06 9.73 -20.91
C THR A 489 -5.89 8.46 -21.74
N ASP A 490 -4.92 7.61 -21.40
CA ASP A 490 -4.63 6.39 -22.13
C ASP A 490 -5.74 5.35 -21.97
N MET A 491 -6.42 5.33 -20.82
CA MET A 491 -7.61 4.49 -20.63
C MET A 491 -8.74 4.90 -21.57
N ILE A 492 -8.96 6.20 -21.80
CA ILE A 492 -9.96 6.66 -22.77
C ILE A 492 -9.60 6.16 -24.18
N GLN A 493 -8.33 6.29 -24.57
CA GLN A 493 -7.88 5.82 -25.89
C GLN A 493 -8.01 4.30 -26.05
N ALA A 494 -7.61 3.53 -25.03
CA ALA A 494 -7.73 2.07 -25.02
C ALA A 494 -9.18 1.56 -25.10
N LEU A 495 -10.15 2.39 -24.70
CA LEU A 495 -11.57 2.08 -24.78
C LEU A 495 -12.22 2.55 -26.09
N GLY A 496 -11.44 3.00 -27.08
CA GLY A 496 -11.94 3.47 -28.37
C GLY A 496 -12.22 4.97 -28.45
N GLY A 497 -11.56 5.77 -27.60
CA GLY A 497 -11.76 7.21 -27.53
C GLY A 497 -13.09 7.60 -26.88
N VAL A 498 -13.38 8.90 -26.80
CA VAL A 498 -14.62 9.39 -26.16
C VAL A 498 -15.86 8.95 -26.95
N GLU A 499 -15.83 9.04 -28.28
CA GLU A 499 -16.97 8.66 -29.13
C GLU A 499 -17.27 7.16 -29.04
N GLY A 500 -16.25 6.30 -29.12
CA GLY A 500 -16.41 4.85 -28.97
C GLY A 500 -17.00 4.48 -27.60
N ILE A 501 -16.57 5.15 -26.52
CA ILE A 501 -17.18 4.98 -25.20
C ILE A 501 -18.66 5.39 -25.21
N LEU A 502 -19.01 6.51 -25.83
CA LEU A 502 -20.38 7.04 -25.81
C LEU A 502 -21.36 6.19 -26.63
N GLU A 503 -20.91 5.41 -27.62
CA GLU A 503 -21.75 4.43 -28.34
C GLU A 503 -22.36 3.38 -27.40
N HIS A 504 -21.67 3.08 -26.29
CA HIS A 504 -22.16 2.14 -25.27
C HIS A 504 -23.20 2.74 -24.31
N THR A 505 -23.51 4.03 -24.46
CA THR A 505 -24.29 4.83 -23.51
C THR A 505 -25.56 5.40 -24.14
N LEU A 506 -26.43 5.96 -23.31
CA LEU A 506 -27.65 6.65 -23.73
C LEU A 506 -27.40 8.08 -24.28
N PHE A 507 -26.15 8.47 -24.57
CA PHE A 507 -25.77 9.81 -25.03
C PHE A 507 -26.58 10.27 -26.24
N LYS A 508 -26.66 9.48 -27.31
CA LYS A 508 -27.46 9.83 -28.51
C LYS A 508 -28.94 10.06 -28.20
N GLY A 509 -29.49 9.36 -27.20
CA GLY A 509 -30.86 9.54 -26.75
C GLY A 509 -31.10 10.85 -25.98
N THR A 510 -30.04 11.51 -25.49
CA THR A 510 -30.15 12.85 -24.87
C THR A 510 -30.21 13.99 -25.89
N TYR A 511 -29.87 13.71 -27.15
CA TYR A 511 -29.88 14.67 -28.26
C TYR A 511 -29.01 15.92 -28.03
N PHE A 512 -27.96 15.83 -27.19
CA PHE A 512 -26.93 16.88 -27.14
C PHE A 512 -26.06 16.85 -28.40
N PRO A 513 -25.70 18.01 -28.97
CA PRO A 513 -24.92 18.08 -30.21
C PRO A 513 -23.44 17.69 -30.03
N THR A 514 -22.88 17.89 -28.83
CA THR A 514 -21.51 17.53 -28.47
C THR A 514 -21.46 17.03 -27.03
N TRP A 515 -20.46 16.21 -26.72
CA TRP A 515 -20.18 15.75 -25.36
C TRP A 515 -19.37 16.77 -24.55
N GLU A 516 -18.75 17.75 -25.22
CA GLU A 516 -17.95 18.80 -24.59
C GLU A 516 -18.80 19.67 -23.65
N GLY A 517 -18.29 19.95 -22.45
CA GLY A 517 -19.00 20.76 -21.45
C GLY A 517 -20.07 20.02 -20.65
N LEU A 518 -20.23 18.70 -20.82
CA LEU A 518 -21.11 17.90 -19.96
C LEU A 518 -20.46 17.58 -18.61
N PHE A 519 -21.21 17.79 -17.53
CA PHE A 519 -20.73 17.58 -16.16
C PHE A 519 -21.49 16.44 -15.46
N TRP A 520 -20.84 15.30 -15.30
CA TRP A 520 -21.41 14.10 -14.64
C TRP A 520 -21.28 14.07 -13.11
N GLU A 521 -20.31 14.79 -12.54
CA GLU A 521 -19.90 14.61 -11.14
C GLU A 521 -20.77 15.33 -10.10
N LYS A 522 -21.66 16.26 -10.49
CA LYS A 522 -22.49 16.96 -9.50
C LYS A 522 -23.55 16.01 -8.92
N ALA A 523 -23.46 15.78 -7.60
CA ALA A 523 -24.58 15.25 -6.83
C ALA A 523 -25.76 16.21 -7.02
N SER A 524 -26.96 15.67 -7.18
CA SER A 524 -28.14 16.51 -7.35
C SER A 524 -28.39 17.34 -6.08
N GLY A 525 -28.90 18.57 -6.22
CA GLY A 525 -29.30 19.40 -5.06
C GLY A 525 -30.31 18.68 -4.15
N PHE A 526 -31.06 17.71 -4.70
CA PHE A 526 -31.92 16.81 -3.93
C PHE A 526 -31.13 15.91 -2.98
N GLU A 527 -30.07 15.23 -3.45
CA GLU A 527 -29.23 14.36 -2.62
C GLU A 527 -28.54 15.14 -1.49
N GLU A 528 -28.10 16.37 -1.77
CA GLU A 528 -27.52 17.26 -0.76
C GLU A 528 -28.56 17.69 0.29
N SER A 529 -29.76 18.10 -0.15
CA SER A 529 -30.85 18.49 0.75
C SER A 529 -31.30 17.36 1.69
N MET A 530 -31.19 16.11 1.24
CA MET A 530 -31.57 14.92 2.00
C MET A 530 -30.45 14.36 2.87
N LYS A 531 -29.19 14.73 2.60
CA LYS A 531 -28.00 14.22 3.32
C LYS A 531 -28.01 14.54 4.81
N TYR A 532 -28.46 15.76 5.16
CA TYR A 532 -28.48 16.26 6.54
C TYR A 532 -29.84 16.09 7.23
N LYS A 533 -30.86 15.60 6.51
CA LYS A 533 -32.16 15.29 7.11
C LYS A 533 -32.09 14.03 7.97
N LYS A 534 -32.89 14.00 9.04
CA LYS A 534 -33.04 12.84 9.90
C LYS A 534 -33.85 11.77 9.15
N LEU A 535 -33.15 10.73 8.69
CA LEU A 535 -33.70 9.64 7.90
C LEU A 535 -33.49 8.30 8.61
N THR A 536 -34.43 7.38 8.43
CA THR A 536 -34.26 5.99 8.86
C THR A 536 -33.19 5.28 8.02
N ASN A 537 -32.62 4.19 8.54
CA ASN A 537 -31.65 3.39 7.78
C ASN A 537 -32.24 2.82 6.47
N ALA A 538 -33.53 2.48 6.48
CA ALA A 538 -34.24 2.05 5.28
C ALA A 538 -34.33 3.16 4.22
N GLN A 539 -34.65 4.40 4.63
CA GLN A 539 -34.66 5.56 3.74
C GLN A 539 -33.28 5.85 3.16
N ARG A 540 -32.22 5.79 3.97
CA ARG A 540 -30.83 5.95 3.51
C ARG A 540 -30.43 4.86 2.50
N SER A 541 -30.88 3.63 2.70
CA SER A 541 -30.68 2.54 1.75
C SER A 541 -31.34 2.85 0.40
N GLY A 542 -32.59 3.35 0.42
CA GLY A 542 -33.29 3.80 -0.80
C GLY A 542 -32.56 4.94 -1.51
N LEU A 543 -32.06 5.95 -0.79
CA LEU A 543 -31.29 7.06 -1.38
C LEU A 543 -30.01 6.59 -2.07
N ASN A 544 -29.30 5.61 -1.51
CA ASN A 544 -28.10 5.05 -2.14
C ASN A 544 -28.40 4.30 -3.45
N GLN A 545 -29.66 3.97 -3.76
CA GLN A 545 -30.03 3.37 -5.04
C GLN A 545 -30.12 4.40 -6.17
N ILE A 546 -30.33 5.68 -5.88
CA ILE A 546 -30.52 6.72 -6.91
C ILE A 546 -29.29 6.84 -7.83
N PRO A 547 -28.05 6.93 -7.31
CA PRO A 547 -26.86 6.95 -8.17
C PRO A 547 -26.69 5.67 -9.00
N ASN A 548 -27.07 4.51 -8.45
CA ASN A 548 -27.00 3.24 -9.18
C ASN A 548 -28.03 3.19 -10.31
N ARG A 549 -29.23 3.77 -10.11
CA ARG A 549 -30.23 3.91 -11.18
C ARG A 549 -29.74 4.82 -12.29
N ARG A 550 -29.10 5.94 -11.96
CA ARG A 550 -28.47 6.85 -12.94
C ARG A 550 -27.39 6.13 -13.76
N PHE A 551 -26.51 5.39 -13.08
CA PHE A 551 -25.50 4.56 -13.74
C PHE A 551 -26.13 3.50 -14.65
N THR A 552 -27.14 2.77 -14.17
CA THR A 552 -27.80 1.72 -14.96
C THR A 552 -28.49 2.29 -16.20
N LEU A 553 -29.13 3.45 -16.06
CA LEU A 553 -29.79 4.13 -17.17
C LEU A 553 -28.74 4.60 -18.20
N TRP A 554 -27.66 5.24 -17.76
CA TRP A 554 -26.62 5.71 -18.67
C TRP A 554 -26.04 4.61 -19.55
N TRP A 555 -25.73 3.46 -18.96
CA TRP A 555 -25.18 2.29 -19.65
C TRP A 555 -26.25 1.34 -20.19
N SER A 556 -27.52 1.77 -20.25
CA SER A 556 -28.62 0.88 -20.60
C SER A 556 -28.51 0.22 -21.99
N PRO A 557 -27.99 0.88 -23.05
CA PRO A 557 -27.86 0.23 -24.36
C PRO A 557 -26.96 -1.02 -24.30
N THR A 558 -25.88 -0.95 -23.52
CA THR A 558 -24.96 -2.09 -23.33
C THR A 558 -25.49 -3.12 -22.35
N ILE A 559 -26.08 -2.67 -21.22
CA ILE A 559 -26.56 -3.55 -20.15
C ILE A 559 -27.82 -4.35 -20.59
N ASN A 560 -28.69 -3.75 -21.41
CA ASN A 560 -29.93 -4.34 -21.91
C ASN A 560 -29.82 -4.77 -23.38
N ARG A 561 -28.64 -5.20 -23.82
CA ARG A 561 -28.42 -5.69 -25.18
C ARG A 561 -29.22 -6.95 -25.49
N ALA A 562 -29.55 -7.16 -26.77
CA ALA A 562 -30.24 -8.35 -27.25
C ALA A 562 -29.35 -9.61 -27.27
N ASN A 563 -28.04 -9.44 -27.49
CA ASN A 563 -27.07 -10.55 -27.48
C ASN A 563 -26.79 -11.05 -26.04
N VAL A 564 -27.73 -11.86 -25.52
CA VAL A 564 -27.66 -12.48 -24.20
C VAL A 564 -27.70 -14.00 -24.35
N TYR A 565 -26.82 -14.70 -23.64
CA TYR A 565 -26.69 -16.16 -23.73
C TYR A 565 -27.97 -16.90 -23.31
N VAL A 566 -28.63 -16.43 -22.24
CA VAL A 566 -29.94 -16.90 -21.77
C VAL A 566 -30.69 -15.72 -21.17
N GLY A 567 -31.94 -15.48 -21.59
CA GLY A 567 -32.81 -14.48 -20.99
C GLY A 567 -34.16 -14.39 -21.69
N PHE A 568 -35.25 -14.48 -20.92
CA PHE A 568 -36.60 -14.26 -21.46
C PHE A 568 -36.79 -12.78 -21.78
N GLN A 569 -37.23 -12.50 -23.00
CA GLN A 569 -37.52 -11.16 -23.48
C GLN A 569 -38.91 -10.74 -22.99
N VAL A 570 -39.01 -9.61 -22.31
CA VAL A 570 -40.28 -9.07 -21.80
C VAL A 570 -40.45 -7.65 -22.32
N GLN A 571 -41.59 -7.37 -22.95
CA GLN A 571 -41.96 -6.01 -23.31
C GLN A 571 -42.41 -5.24 -22.06
N LEU A 572 -41.97 -3.99 -21.91
CA LEU A 572 -42.47 -3.12 -20.86
C LEU A 572 -43.86 -2.59 -21.21
N ASP A 573 -44.78 -2.66 -20.24
CA ASP A 573 -46.19 -2.26 -20.40
C ASP A 573 -46.32 -0.87 -21.03
N LEU A 574 -47.19 -0.76 -22.04
CA LEU A 574 -47.52 0.49 -22.75
C LEU A 574 -46.33 1.17 -23.46
N THR A 575 -45.26 0.42 -23.74
CA THR A 575 -44.09 0.88 -24.50
C THR A 575 -43.67 -0.15 -25.54
N GLY A 576 -42.80 0.24 -26.49
CA GLY A 576 -42.13 -0.69 -27.41
C GLY A 576 -40.79 -1.23 -26.89
N ILE A 577 -40.45 -1.03 -25.60
CA ILE A 577 -39.12 -1.36 -25.08
C ILE A 577 -39.09 -2.81 -24.60
N PHE A 578 -38.16 -3.59 -25.16
CA PHE A 578 -37.89 -4.95 -24.71
C PHE A 578 -36.78 -5.00 -23.67
N MET A 579 -37.05 -5.71 -22.57
CA MET A 579 -36.09 -6.00 -21.52
C MET A 579 -35.58 -7.43 -21.68
N HIS A 580 -34.28 -7.57 -21.90
CA HIS A 580 -33.62 -8.86 -22.00
C HIS A 580 -33.17 -9.29 -20.60
N GLY A 581 -34.05 -9.88 -19.80
CA GLY A 581 -33.78 -10.29 -18.41
C GLY A 581 -34.18 -9.26 -17.34
N LYS A 582 -34.20 -9.72 -16.08
CA LYS A 582 -34.74 -8.95 -14.94
C LYS A 582 -33.69 -8.00 -14.36
N ILE A 583 -33.68 -6.74 -14.81
CA ILE A 583 -32.86 -5.64 -14.26
C ILE A 583 -33.80 -4.59 -13.62
N PRO A 584 -34.10 -4.69 -12.31
CA PRO A 584 -35.13 -3.86 -11.67
C PRO A 584 -34.83 -2.36 -11.71
N THR A 585 -33.56 -1.98 -11.48
CA THR A 585 -33.14 -0.57 -11.47
C THR A 585 -33.36 0.10 -12.81
N LEU A 586 -33.14 -0.62 -13.92
CA LEU A 586 -33.38 -0.14 -15.27
C LEU A 586 -34.89 -0.04 -15.57
N LYS A 587 -35.67 -1.07 -15.23
CA LYS A 587 -37.13 -1.07 -15.41
C LYS A 587 -37.78 0.16 -14.77
N ILE A 588 -37.41 0.48 -13.54
CA ILE A 588 -37.95 1.66 -12.83
C ILE A 588 -37.59 2.96 -13.58
N SER A 589 -36.36 3.11 -14.06
CA SER A 589 -35.93 4.30 -14.78
C SER A 589 -36.65 4.47 -16.14
N LEU A 590 -36.82 3.39 -16.90
CA LEU A 590 -37.50 3.44 -18.20
C LEU A 590 -39.00 3.74 -18.05
N ILE A 591 -39.68 3.15 -17.06
CA ILE A 591 -41.08 3.46 -16.75
C ILE A 591 -41.24 4.94 -16.35
N GLN A 592 -40.29 5.47 -15.57
CA GLN A 592 -40.33 6.87 -15.15
C GLN A 592 -40.15 7.84 -16.34
N ILE A 593 -39.34 7.48 -17.34
CA ILE A 593 -39.18 8.26 -18.59
C ILE A 593 -40.47 8.19 -19.41
N MET A 594 -41.00 7.00 -19.66
CA MET A 594 -42.18 6.76 -20.52
C MET A 594 -43.52 6.93 -19.78
N ARG A 595 -43.54 7.66 -18.66
CA ARG A 595 -44.74 7.88 -17.84
C ARG A 595 -45.82 8.64 -18.59
N ALA A 596 -47.06 8.57 -18.10
CA ALA A 596 -48.20 9.32 -18.64
C ALA A 596 -48.43 9.11 -20.14
N HIS A 597 -48.31 7.84 -20.57
CA HIS A 597 -48.55 7.38 -21.94
C HIS A 597 -47.65 8.05 -22.99
N LEU A 598 -46.41 8.42 -22.62
CA LEU A 598 -45.51 9.17 -23.50
C LEU A 598 -45.26 8.46 -24.84
N TRP A 599 -45.14 7.13 -24.86
CA TRP A 599 -44.96 6.37 -26.09
C TRP A 599 -46.09 6.59 -27.10
N GLN A 600 -47.34 6.52 -26.62
CA GLN A 600 -48.53 6.73 -27.44
C GLN A 600 -48.63 8.18 -27.91
N LYS A 601 -48.34 9.13 -27.02
CA LYS A 601 -48.35 10.56 -27.35
C LYS A 601 -47.31 10.94 -28.41
N VAL A 602 -46.10 10.38 -28.32
CA VAL A 602 -45.06 10.61 -29.34
C VAL A 602 -45.50 10.03 -30.68
N HIS A 603 -46.04 8.81 -30.69
CA HIS A 603 -46.56 8.21 -31.91
C HIS A 603 -47.69 9.04 -32.54
N GLU A 604 -48.68 9.43 -31.75
CA GLU A 604 -49.80 10.26 -32.20
C GLU A 604 -49.33 11.62 -32.72
N SER A 605 -48.41 12.30 -32.02
CA SER A 605 -47.84 13.57 -32.46
C SER A 605 -47.15 13.45 -33.81
N ILE A 606 -46.28 12.45 -34.00
CA ILE A 606 -45.56 12.27 -35.27
C ILE A 606 -46.53 11.99 -36.41
N VAL A 607 -47.55 11.16 -36.19
CA VAL A 607 -48.57 10.87 -37.20
C VAL A 607 -49.33 12.14 -37.58
N MET A 608 -49.75 12.94 -36.58
CA MET A 608 -50.46 14.20 -36.83
C MET A 608 -49.59 15.23 -37.55
N ASP A 609 -48.31 15.34 -37.18
CA ASP A 609 -47.34 16.24 -37.82
C ASP A 609 -47.06 15.84 -39.28
N LEU A 610 -47.12 14.55 -39.62
CA LEU A 610 -46.99 14.05 -41.01
C LEU A 610 -48.29 14.18 -41.81
N CYS A 611 -49.45 14.22 -41.15
CA CYS A 611 -50.75 14.39 -41.80
C CYS A 611 -51.05 15.85 -42.14
N GLN A 612 -50.50 16.80 -41.37
CA GLN A 612 -50.51 18.24 -41.67
C GLN A 612 -49.53 18.57 -42.78
#